data_AF-A0A1P7ZQV5-F1
#
_entry.id   AF-A0A1P7ZQV5-F1
#
_cell.length_a   1.000
_cell.length_b   1.000
_cell.length_c   1.000
_cell.angle_alpha   90.00
_cell.angle_beta   90.00
_cell.angle_gamma   90.00
#
_symmetry.space_group_name_H-M   'P 1'
#
loop_
_entity.id
_entity.type
_entity.pdbx_description
1 polymer ?
#
loop_
_entity_poly.entity_id
_entity_poly.type
_entity_poly.pdbx_seq_one_letter_code
_entity_poly.pdbx_strand_id
1 'polypeptide(L)' 'CYVVLDPGDHKELKYKQLLTEDEWLEIEDEIYAEDSTIENEPFVGIGAEALKQLLEDLDLNQVAEELREEI' A
#
# COMPACT_ATOMS: atom_id res chain seq x y z
N CYS A 1 12.41 -3.04 -4.03
CA CYS A 1 11.08 -3.67 -4.17
C CYS A 1 10.32 -3.35 -2.89
N TYR A 2 9.26 -2.56 -3.04
CA TYR A 2 8.43 -2.04 -1.98
C TYR A 2 7.05 -2.68 -2.06
N VAL A 3 6.32 -2.64 -0.95
CA VAL A 3 4.90 -2.98 -0.90
C VAL A 3 4.13 -1.83 -0.28
N VAL A 4 3.00 -1.48 -0.87
CA VAL A 4 2.10 -0.44 -0.37
C VAL A 4 1.40 -0.95 0.89
N LEU A 5 1.69 -0.30 2.02
CA LEU A 5 1.08 -0.55 3.32
C LEU A 5 -0.10 0.40 3.57
N ASP A 6 -0.07 1.59 3.00
CA ASP A 6 -1.21 2.51 2.95
C ASP A 6 -1.12 3.29 1.62
N PRO A 7 -2.14 3.25 0.74
CA PRO A 7 -2.12 4.05 -0.48
C PRO A 7 -2.26 5.55 -0.23
N GLY A 8 -2.62 5.99 0.98
CA GLY A 8 -2.91 7.40 1.27
C GLY A 8 -4.00 7.94 0.34
N ASP A 9 -3.81 9.16 -0.17
CA ASP A 9 -4.72 9.78 -1.14
C ASP A 9 -4.34 9.49 -2.61
N HIS A 10 -3.33 8.66 -2.85
CA HIS A 10 -2.87 8.36 -4.20
C HIS A 10 -3.89 7.50 -4.95
N LYS A 11 -4.42 8.03 -6.06
CA LYS A 11 -5.57 7.44 -6.77
C LYS A 11 -5.30 6.07 -7.40
N GLU A 12 -4.04 5.82 -7.76
CA GLU A 12 -3.67 4.60 -8.48
C GLU A 12 -3.04 3.53 -7.58
N LEU A 13 -2.64 3.89 -6.35
CA LEU A 13 -2.01 2.93 -5.44
C LEU A 13 -3.07 2.08 -4.77
N LYS A 14 -2.74 0.80 -4.58
CA LYS A 14 -3.59 -0.15 -3.88
C LYS A 14 -2.83 -0.77 -2.72
N TYR A 15 -3.52 -0.98 -1.60
CA TYR A 15 -2.99 -1.76 -0.49
C TYR A 15 -2.48 -3.13 -0.99
N LYS A 16 -1.31 -3.56 -0.50
CA LYS A 16 -0.57 -4.78 -0.92
C LYS A 16 -0.01 -4.76 -2.35
N GLN A 17 -0.06 -3.65 -3.08
CA GLN A 17 0.59 -3.51 -4.39
C GLN A 17 2.11 -3.57 -4.25
N LEU A 18 2.77 -4.30 -5.16
CA LEU A 18 4.23 -4.32 -5.26
C LEU A 18 4.71 -3.17 -6.16
N LEU A 19 5.82 -2.56 -5.76
CA LEU A 19 6.49 -1.51 -6.51
C LEU A 19 7.98 -1.85 -6.67
N THR A 20 8.51 -1.60 -7.85
CA THR A 20 9.95 -1.48 -8.09
C THR A 20 10.50 -0.20 -7.46
N GLU A 21 11.81 -0.05 -7.45
CA GLU A 21 12.44 1.18 -6.94
C GLU A 21 12.15 2.37 -7.86
N ASP A 22 12.19 2.15 -9.18
CA ASP A 22 11.87 3.19 -10.17
C ASP A 22 10.41 3.66 -10.05
N GLU A 23 9.46 2.74 -9.91
CA GLU A 23 8.04 3.09 -9.71
C GLU A 23 7.82 3.90 -8.42
N TRP A 24 8.53 3.57 -7.33
CA TRP A 24 8.43 4.35 -6.09
C TRP A 24 8.99 5.76 -6.25
N LEU A 25 10.11 5.91 -6.96
CA LEU A 25 10.72 7.22 -7.22
C LEU A 25 9.80 8.12 -8.04
N GLU A 26 9.15 7.58 -9.07
CA GLU A 26 8.16 8.33 -9.87
C GLU A 26 6.99 8.82 -9.01
N ILE A 27 6.48 7.97 -8.11
CA ILE A 27 5.42 8.31 -7.17
C ILE A 27 5.88 9.37 -6.16
N GLU A 28 7.10 9.27 -5.64
CA GLU A 28 7.67 10.29 -4.75
C GLU A 28 7.72 11.67 -5.42
N ASP A 29 8.17 11.72 -6.68
CA ASP A 29 8.19 12.96 -7.47
C ASP A 29 6.78 13.55 -7.64
N GLU A 30 5.76 12.72 -7.86
CA GLU A 30 4.36 13.15 -7.94
C GLU A 30 3.83 13.68 -6.59
N ILE A 31 4.15 13.02 -5.48
CA ILE A 31 3.73 13.43 -4.13
C ILE A 31 4.24 14.85 -3.82
N TYR A 32 5.49 15.15 -4.18
CA TYR A 32 6.14 16.43 -3.87
C TYR A 32 6.04 17.48 -5.00
N ALA A 33 5.29 17.20 -6.06
CA ALA A 33 5.04 18.17 -7.13
C ALA A 33 4.30 19.42 -6.60
N GLU A 34 4.58 20.60 -7.17
CA GLU A 34 3.95 21.86 -6.73
C GLU A 34 2.42 21.86 -6.87
N ASP A 35 1.87 21.10 -7.82
CA ASP A 35 0.45 20.92 -8.08
C ASP A 35 -0.13 19.61 -7.50
N SER A 36 0.63 18.94 -6.62
CA SER A 36 0.19 17.72 -5.95
C SER A 36 -1.11 17.93 -5.19
N THR A 37 -2.04 16.98 -5.34
CA THR A 37 -3.32 16.95 -4.61
C THR A 37 -3.33 15.93 -3.48
N ILE A 38 -2.18 15.36 -3.13
CA ILE A 38 -2.04 14.32 -2.11
C ILE A 38 -1.89 15.01 -0.75
N GLU A 39 -2.88 14.88 0.14
CA GLU A 39 -2.79 15.42 1.51
C GLU A 39 -2.21 14.38 2.47
N ASN A 40 -2.62 13.11 2.30
CA ASN A 40 -2.10 11.95 3.02
C ASN A 40 -1.11 11.19 2.14
N GLU A 41 0.16 11.25 2.52
CA GLU A 41 1.24 10.57 1.81
C GLU A 41 1.07 9.03 1.88
N PRO A 42 1.28 8.30 0.77
CA PRO A 42 1.34 6.85 0.77
C PRO A 42 2.45 6.33 1.69
N PHE A 43 2.16 5.24 2.40
CA PHE A 43 3.14 4.52 3.20
C PHE A 43 3.53 3.20 2.51
N VAL A 44 4.83 3.05 2.26
CA VAL A 44 5.40 1.84 1.66
C VAL A 44 6.41 1.18 2.59
N GLY A 45 6.45 -0.15 2.57
CA GLY A 45 7.41 -0.94 3.34
C GLY A 45 8.32 -1.78 2.45
N ILE A 46 9.44 -2.24 3.01
CA ILE A 46 10.36 -3.17 2.35
C ILE A 46 10.67 -4.39 3.22
N GLY A 47 10.88 -5.53 2.56
CA GLY A 47 11.42 -6.74 3.18
C GLY A 47 10.53 -7.34 4.27
N ALA A 48 11.17 -7.90 5.29
CA ALA A 48 10.48 -8.65 6.36
C ALA A 48 9.61 -7.75 7.27
N GLU A 49 9.98 -6.48 7.46
CA GLU A 49 9.19 -5.58 8.31
C GLU A 49 7.84 -5.26 7.65
N ALA A 50 7.83 -5.05 6.34
CA ALA A 50 6.59 -4.82 5.61
C ALA A 50 5.67 -6.05 5.64
N LEU A 51 6.24 -7.24 5.47
CA LEU A 51 5.49 -8.49 5.60
C LEU A 51 4.89 -8.64 7.00
N LYS A 52 5.65 -8.30 8.05
CA LYS A 52 5.17 -8.34 9.42
C LYS A 52 3.96 -7.41 9.62
N GLN A 53 4.04 -6.16 9.17
CA GLN A 53 2.92 -5.22 9.27
C GLN A 53 1.67 -5.75 8.54
N LEU A 54 1.82 -6.25 7.30
CA LEU A 54 0.71 -6.82 6.54
C LEU A 54 0.03 -8.01 7.24
N LEU A 55 0.80 -8.79 8.01
CA LEU A 55 0.28 -9.90 8.80
C LEU A 55 -0.40 -9.42 10.09
N GLU A 56 0.12 -8.36 10.71
CA GLU A 56 -0.48 -7.74 11.89
C GLU A 56 -1.82 -7.03 11.56
N ASP A 57 -1.94 -6.45 10.37
CA ASP A 57 -3.17 -5.79 9.89
C ASP A 57 -4.28 -6.79 9.47
N LEU A 58 -3.98 -8.09 9.38
CA LEU A 58 -4.90 -9.09 8.85
C LEU A 58 -5.93 -9.54 9.90
N ASP A 59 -7.19 -9.14 9.76
CA ASP A 59 -8.28 -9.72 10.55
C ASP A 59 -8.69 -11.10 10.01
N LEU A 60 -8.21 -12.15 10.68
CA LEU A 60 -8.47 -13.53 10.31
C LEU A 60 -9.96 -13.91 10.35
N ASN A 61 -10.76 -13.31 11.24
CA ASN A 61 -12.17 -13.64 11.34
C ASN A 61 -12.93 -13.05 10.16
N GLN A 62 -12.68 -11.77 9.85
CA GLN A 62 -13.28 -11.10 8.69
C GLN A 62 -12.91 -11.83 7.40
N VAL A 63 -11.62 -12.11 7.18
CA VAL A 63 -11.15 -12.79 5.98
C VAL A 63 -11.77 -14.19 5.84
N ALA A 64 -11.94 -14.92 6.95
CA ALA A 64 -12.58 -16.23 6.94
C ALA A 64 -14.08 -16.17 6.61
N GLU A 65 -14.76 -15.07 6.95
CA GLU A 65 -16.16 -14.83 6.61
C GLU A 65 -16.30 -14.49 5.12
N GLU A 66 -15.53 -13.52 4.63
CA GLU A 66 -15.50 -13.13 3.20
C GLU A 66 -15.24 -14.32 2.29
N LEU A 67 -14.24 -15.16 2.62
CA LEU A 67 -13.92 -16.37 1.84
C LEU A 67 -15.05 -17.41 1.81
N ARG A 68 -15.93 -17.45 2.80
CA ARG A 68 -17.09 -18.36 2.80
C ARG A 68 -18.24 -17.84 1.96
N GLU A 69 -18.40 -16.52 1.87
CA GLU A 69 -19.43 -15.88 1.06
C GLU A 69 -19.12 -15.94 -0.45
N GLU A 70 -17.85 -16.02 -0.83
CA GLU A 70 -17.41 -16.14 -2.23
C GLU A 70 -17.62 -17.53 -2.87
N ILE A 71 -18.06 -18.54 -2.10
CA ILE A 71 -18.32 -19.93 -2.57
C ILE A 71 -19.78 -20.10 -2.97
#